data_AF-Q22BQ3-F1
#
_entry.id   AF-Q22BQ3-F1
#
_cell.length_a   1.000
_cell.length_b   1.000
_cell.length_c   1.000
_cell.angle_alpha   90.00
_cell.angle_beta   90.00
_cell.angle_gamma   90.00
#
_symmetry.space_group_name_H-M   'P 1'
#
loop_
_entity.id
_entity.type
_entity.pdbx_description
1 polymer ?
#
loop_
_entity_poly.entity_id
_entity_poly.type
_entity_poly.pdbx_seq_one_letter_code
_entity_poly.pdbx_strand_id
1 'polypeptide(L)'
;MVLNLLTISSSPQGIQNPNPIVYAHCTLKGLQAGIFLGSVTGAIVNLYQMYYTKAEKNFNWLRVGKYARNSIIPFIFIINKMCYDRLSTSDLQKNQSRAYRIHKNQGQNLVDDLSLGGFFGGAAFGAIQGQKSLSYLLITASLGALSGLMLDFGIVFGKTISNRH
;
A
#
# COMPACT_ATOMS: atom_id res chain seq x y z
N MET A 1 9.01 5.16 4.90
CA MET A 1 9.53 5.26 6.27
C MET A 1 10.99 4.81 6.25
N VAL A 2 11.92 5.75 6.07
CA VAL A 2 13.36 5.51 6.23
C VAL A 2 13.62 5.28 7.71
N LEU A 3 13.44 4.03 8.14
CA LEU A 3 14.02 3.53 9.38
C LEU A 3 15.51 3.46 9.16
N ASN A 4 16.16 4.54 9.55
CA ASN A 4 17.55 4.66 9.97
C ASN A 4 18.29 3.30 10.01
N LEU A 5 19.06 3.02 8.95
CA LEU A 5 19.89 1.80 8.80
C LEU A 5 20.84 1.59 9.99
N LEU A 6 21.18 2.66 10.71
CA LEU A 6 22.03 2.69 11.90
C LEU A 6 21.37 2.14 13.17
N THR A 7 20.03 2.02 13.21
CA THR A 7 19.30 1.46 14.37
C THR A 7 18.80 0.03 14.16
N ILE A 8 19.11 -0.58 13.02
CA ILE A 8 18.71 -1.96 12.75
C ILE A 8 19.61 -2.90 13.55
N SER A 9 19.03 -3.60 14.53
CA SER A 9 19.72 -4.63 15.31
C SER A 9 20.52 -5.56 14.40
N SER A 10 21.75 -5.91 14.79
CA SER A 10 22.62 -6.83 14.04
C SER A 10 22.12 -8.29 14.09
N SER A 11 21.26 -8.63 15.06
CA SER A 11 20.65 -9.95 15.22
C SER A 11 19.15 -9.87 15.51
N PRO A 12 18.38 -10.95 15.23
CA PRO A 12 16.96 -11.00 15.56
C PRO A 12 16.69 -10.87 17.07
N GLN A 13 17.54 -11.46 17.92
CA GLN A 13 17.33 -11.44 19.37
C GLN A 13 17.46 -10.03 19.97
N GLY A 14 18.14 -9.10 19.30
CA GLY A 14 18.25 -7.70 19.75
C GLY A 14 16.97 -6.89 19.60
N ILE A 15 15.90 -7.44 19.00
CA ILE A 15 14.61 -6.75 18.88
C ILE A 15 13.76 -7.04 20.14
N GLN A 16 13.74 -6.09 21.07
CA GLN A 16 13.02 -6.21 22.35
C GLN A 16 11.49 -6.23 22.17
N ASN A 17 10.95 -5.49 21.19
CA ASN A 17 9.51 -5.40 20.94
C ASN A 17 9.19 -5.64 19.45
N PRO A 18 9.13 -6.90 18.99
CA PRO A 18 8.93 -7.20 17.57
C PRO A 18 7.48 -7.02 17.10
N ASN A 19 6.51 -7.22 18.00
CA ASN A 19 5.08 -7.25 17.63
C ASN A 19 4.58 -5.91 17.03
N PRO A 20 4.89 -4.73 17.60
CA PRO A 20 4.49 -3.46 17.00
C PRO A 20 5.04 -3.24 15.58
N ILE A 21 6.28 -3.69 15.33
CA ILE A 21 6.94 -3.56 14.00
C ILE A 21 6.19 -4.41 12.98
N VAL A 22 5.93 -5.68 13.33
CA VAL A 22 5.20 -6.60 12.45
C VAL A 22 3.76 -6.12 12.23
N TYR A 23 3.11 -5.60 13.27
CA TYR A 23 1.75 -5.10 13.19
C TYR A 23 1.64 -3.85 12.29
N ALA A 24 2.53 -2.87 12.46
CA ALA A 24 2.59 -1.70 11.59
C ALA A 24 2.81 -2.10 10.12
N HIS A 25 3.69 -3.07 9.89
CA HIS A 25 3.92 -3.63 8.56
C HIS A 25 2.65 -4.28 7.97
N CYS A 26 1.96 -5.11 8.76
CA CYS A 26 0.68 -5.70 8.36
C CYS A 26 -0.37 -4.62 8.04
N THR A 27 -0.49 -3.57 8.84
CA THR A 27 -1.41 -2.46 8.60
C THR A 27 -1.11 -1.76 7.28
N LEU A 28 0.16 -1.49 6.99
CA LEU A 28 0.56 -0.89 5.73
C LEU A 28 0.23 -1.79 4.52
N LYS A 29 0.43 -3.10 4.66
CA LYS A 29 0.00 -4.07 3.63
C LYS A 29 -1.52 -4.13 3.49
N GLY A 30 -2.27 -3.98 4.59
CA GLY A 30 -3.71 -3.78 4.58
C GLY A 30 -4.13 -2.60 3.72
N LEU A 31 -3.49 -1.45 3.93
CA LEU A 31 -3.72 -0.25 3.14
C LEU A 31 -3.39 -0.46 1.65
N GLN A 32 -2.20 -0.99 1.34
CA GLN A 32 -1.79 -1.25 -0.06
C GLN A 32 -2.74 -2.23 -0.76
N ALA A 33 -3.13 -3.32 -0.10
CA ALA A 33 -4.07 -4.30 -0.64
C ALA A 33 -5.46 -3.68 -0.89
N GLY A 34 -5.97 -2.89 0.05
CA GLY A 34 -7.23 -2.18 -0.10
C GLY A 34 -7.21 -1.19 -1.27
N ILE A 35 -6.14 -0.41 -1.41
CA ILE A 35 -5.97 0.52 -2.53
C ILE A 35 -5.91 -0.24 -3.85
N PHE A 36 -5.07 -1.27 -3.95
CA PHE A 36 -4.91 -2.02 -5.19
C PHE A 36 -6.21 -2.72 -5.61
N LEU A 37 -6.82 -3.52 -4.74
CA LEU A 37 -8.03 -4.28 -5.06
C LEU A 37 -9.25 -3.38 -5.27
N GLY A 38 -9.37 -2.31 -4.48
CA GLY A 38 -10.40 -1.31 -4.71
C GLY A 38 -10.22 -0.59 -6.05
N SER A 39 -8.98 -0.25 -6.43
CA SER A 39 -8.69 0.34 -7.73
C SER A 39 -9.01 -0.60 -8.89
N VAL A 40 -8.63 -1.87 -8.79
CA VAL A 40 -8.95 -2.90 -9.80
C VAL A 40 -10.47 -3.03 -9.94
N THR A 41 -11.20 -3.13 -8.84
CA THR A 41 -12.66 -3.21 -8.86
C THR A 41 -13.28 -1.97 -9.50
N GLY A 42 -12.81 -0.77 -9.12
CA GLY A 42 -13.26 0.49 -9.68
C GLY A 42 -12.98 0.61 -11.17
N ALA A 43 -11.82 0.12 -11.63
CA ALA A 43 -11.45 0.09 -13.05
C ALA A 43 -12.35 -0.89 -13.83
N ILE A 44 -12.58 -2.10 -13.32
CA ILE A 44 -13.48 -3.08 -13.95
C ILE A 44 -14.90 -2.52 -14.07
N VAL A 45 -15.44 -1.92 -13.01
CA VAL A 45 -16.77 -1.29 -13.04
C VAL A 45 -16.80 -0.14 -14.06
N ASN A 46 -15.73 0.64 -14.14
CA ASN A 46 -15.63 1.71 -15.13
C ASN A 46 -15.68 1.17 -16.56
N LEU A 47 -14.80 0.21 -16.88
CA LEU A 47 -14.74 -0.44 -18.19
C LEU A 47 -16.09 -1.09 -18.52
N TYR A 48 -16.74 -1.74 -17.55
CA TYR A 48 -18.06 -2.32 -17.73
C TYR A 48 -19.09 -1.26 -18.16
N GLN A 49 -19.11 -0.11 -17.49
CA GLN A 49 -20.03 0.97 -17.82
C GLN A 49 -19.72 1.66 -19.16
N MET A 50 -18.45 1.68 -19.57
CA MET A 50 -18.06 2.22 -20.87
C MET A 50 -18.46 1.28 -22.01
N TYR A 51 -18.10 -0.01 -21.92
CA TYR A 51 -18.21 -0.95 -23.03
C TYR A 51 -19.58 -1.63 -23.13
N TYR A 52 -20.22 -1.92 -21.99
CA TYR A 52 -21.49 -2.66 -21.98
C TYR A 52 -22.70 -1.74 -21.82
N THR A 53 -22.73 -0.90 -20.79
CA THR A 53 -23.91 -0.04 -20.55
C THR A 53 -23.87 1.28 -21.30
N LYS A 54 -22.70 1.67 -21.85
CA LYS A 54 -22.43 2.96 -22.52
C LYS A 54 -22.83 4.18 -21.68
N ALA A 55 -22.88 4.03 -20.36
CA ALA A 55 -23.25 5.10 -19.42
C ALA A 55 -22.12 6.11 -19.21
N GLU A 56 -20.85 5.68 -19.36
CA GLU A 56 -19.69 6.58 -19.40
C GLU A 56 -19.05 6.55 -20.79
N LYS A 57 -18.68 7.72 -21.32
CA LYS A 57 -17.96 7.83 -22.60
C LYS A 57 -16.44 7.75 -22.43
N ASN A 58 -15.93 8.14 -21.27
CA ASN A 58 -14.50 8.24 -20.96
C ASN A 58 -14.20 7.54 -19.64
N PHE A 59 -12.97 7.06 -19.50
CA PHE A 59 -12.51 6.42 -18.27
C PHE A 59 -12.44 7.42 -17.11
N ASN A 60 -13.13 7.14 -16.02
CA ASN A 60 -13.27 8.03 -14.87
C ASN A 60 -12.37 7.60 -13.70
N TRP A 61 -11.19 8.22 -13.60
CA TRP A 61 -10.22 7.98 -12.52
C TRP A 61 -10.75 8.34 -11.13
N LEU A 62 -11.66 9.31 -11.00
CA LEU A 62 -12.25 9.62 -9.70
C LEU A 62 -13.10 8.46 -9.18
N ARG A 63 -13.72 7.69 -10.08
CA ARG A 63 -14.41 6.46 -9.68
C ARG A 63 -13.42 5.43 -9.14
N VAL A 64 -12.31 5.20 -9.85
CA VAL A 64 -11.24 4.29 -9.40
C VAL A 64 -10.78 4.68 -8.00
N GLY A 65 -10.49 5.97 -7.77
CA GLY A 65 -10.07 6.46 -6.45
C GLY A 65 -11.14 6.33 -5.37
N LYS A 66 -12.44 6.45 -5.70
CA LYS A 66 -13.55 6.22 -4.76
C LYS A 66 -13.61 4.77 -4.30
N TYR A 67 -13.50 3.82 -5.23
CA TYR A 67 -13.49 2.39 -4.88
C TYR A 67 -12.24 2.05 -4.06
N ALA A 68 -11.06 2.52 -4.48
CA ALA A 68 -9.82 2.37 -3.73
C ALA A 68 -9.97 2.86 -2.28
N ARG A 69 -10.46 4.09 -2.08
CA ARG A 69 -10.74 4.66 -0.76
C ARG A 69 -11.66 3.78 0.08
N ASN A 70 -12.79 3.36 -0.51
CA ASN A 70 -13.80 2.57 0.21
C ASN A 70 -13.27 1.19 0.63
N SER A 71 -12.32 0.64 -0.12
CA SER A 71 -11.70 -0.64 0.17
C SER A 71 -10.58 -0.57 1.21
N ILE A 72 -9.99 0.59 1.50
CA ILE A 72 -8.88 0.71 2.48
C ILE A 72 -9.29 0.17 3.85
N ILE A 73 -10.40 0.66 4.41
CA ILE A 73 -10.79 0.36 5.80
C ILE A 73 -11.06 -1.14 6.00
N PRO A 74 -11.91 -1.80 5.18
CA PRO A 74 -12.14 -3.24 5.31
C PRO A 74 -10.85 -4.07 5.24
N PHE A 75 -9.94 -3.74 4.31
CA PHE A 75 -8.70 -4.48 4.14
C PHE A 75 -7.72 -4.26 5.30
N ILE A 76 -7.64 -3.06 5.86
CA ILE A 76 -6.88 -2.80 7.09
C ILE A 76 -7.42 -3.69 8.22
N PHE A 77 -8.74 -3.73 8.44
CA PHE A 77 -9.33 -4.55 9.50
C PHE A 77 -9.08 -6.05 9.30
N ILE A 78 -9.32 -6.56 8.08
CA ILE A 78 -9.14 -7.98 7.75
C ILE A 78 -7.67 -8.38 7.95
N ILE A 79 -6.72 -7.61 7.40
CA ILE A 79 -5.30 -7.94 7.49
C ILE A 79 -4.76 -7.75 8.91
N ASN A 80 -5.19 -6.71 9.64
CA ASN A 80 -4.79 -6.52 11.02
C ASN A 80 -5.33 -7.60 11.94
N LYS A 81 -6.56 -8.08 11.72
CA LYS A 81 -7.13 -9.20 12.47
C LYS A 81 -6.32 -10.48 12.21
N MET A 82 -6.08 -10.82 10.95
CA MET A 82 -5.25 -11.98 10.59
C MET A 82 -3.83 -11.87 11.17
N CYS A 83 -3.26 -10.66 11.18
CA CYS A 83 -1.94 -10.41 11.75
C CYS A 83 -1.95 -10.56 13.28
N TYR A 84 -2.96 -10.04 13.96
CA TYR A 84 -3.15 -10.20 15.41
C TYR A 84 -3.28 -11.68 15.80
N ASP A 85 -4.17 -12.42 15.14
CA ASP A 85 -4.41 -13.84 15.41
C ASP A 85 -3.14 -14.67 15.16
N ARG A 86 -2.32 -14.28 14.19
CA ARG A 86 -1.04 -14.92 13.91
C ARG A 86 0.05 -14.53 14.91
N LEU A 87 0.08 -13.29 15.40
CA LEU A 87 1.07 -12.82 16.37
C LEU A 87 0.80 -13.38 17.77
N SER A 88 -0.46 -13.49 18.16
CA SER A 88 -0.88 -14.05 19.46
C SER A 88 -0.58 -15.56 19.59
N THR A 89 -0.51 -16.27 18.46
CA THR A 89 -0.22 -17.71 18.39
C THR A 89 1.23 -18.03 18.04
N SER A 90 2.07 -17.04 17.73
CA SER A 90 3.46 -17.24 17.31
C SER A 90 4.45 -17.07 18.45
N ASP A 91 5.49 -17.92 18.49
CA ASP A 91 6.61 -17.78 19.42
C ASP A 91 7.33 -16.44 19.26
N LEU A 92 7.82 -15.87 20.38
CA LEU A 92 8.55 -14.60 20.39
C LEU A 92 9.72 -14.58 19.39
N GLN A 93 10.50 -15.67 19.33
CA GLN A 93 11.64 -15.80 18.40
C GLN A 93 11.21 -15.72 16.92
N LYS A 94 10.05 -16.28 16.57
CA LYS A 94 9.51 -16.19 15.21
C LYS A 94 9.12 -14.75 14.88
N ASN A 95 8.52 -14.02 15.83
CA ASN A 95 8.15 -12.63 15.66
C ASN A 95 9.40 -11.72 15.55
N GLN A 96 10.44 -11.98 16.35
CA GLN A 96 11.74 -11.32 16.24
C GLN A 96 12.39 -11.55 14.87
N SER A 97 12.41 -12.79 14.37
CA SER A 97 12.93 -13.08 13.03
C SER A 97 12.16 -12.33 11.93
N ARG A 98 10.83 -12.24 12.05
CA ARG A 98 10.00 -11.48 11.09
C ARG A 98 10.30 -9.99 11.13
N ALA A 99 10.31 -9.38 12.32
CA ALA A 99 10.63 -7.97 12.49
C ALA A 99 12.02 -7.64 11.91
N TYR A 100 13.00 -8.51 12.16
CA TYR A 100 14.35 -8.39 11.60
C TYR A 100 14.36 -8.41 10.07
N ARG A 101 13.66 -9.39 9.45
CA ARG A 101 13.57 -9.48 7.98
C ARG A 101 12.88 -8.27 7.37
N ILE A 102 11.81 -7.76 7.99
CA ILE A 102 11.12 -6.56 7.53
C ILE A 102 12.08 -5.38 7.44
N HIS A 103 12.90 -5.15 8.48
CA HIS A 103 13.89 -4.08 8.45
C HIS A 103 14.97 -4.24 7.37
N LYS A 104 15.39 -5.49 7.09
CA LYS A 104 16.43 -5.77 6.09
C LYS A 104 15.91 -5.84 4.66
N ASN A 105 14.60 -5.93 4.45
CA ASN A 105 14.03 -6.04 3.12
C ASN A 105 13.97 -4.69 2.40
N GLN A 106 15.10 -4.29 1.80
CA GLN A 106 15.22 -3.02 1.09
C GLN A 106 14.25 -2.88 -0.09
N GLY A 107 14.00 -3.98 -0.82
CA GLY A 107 13.04 -3.97 -1.93
C GLY A 107 11.63 -3.63 -1.44
N GLN A 108 11.20 -4.27 -0.35
CA GLN A 108 9.89 -4.00 0.24
C GLN A 108 9.78 -2.59 0.82
N ASN A 109 10.86 -2.07 1.42
CA ASN A 109 10.89 -0.69 1.92
C ASN A 109 10.78 0.32 0.77
N LEU A 110 11.37 0.05 -0.40
CA LEU A 110 11.22 0.89 -1.58
C LEU A 110 9.75 0.93 -2.04
N VAL A 111 9.08 -0.22 -2.13
CA VAL A 111 7.65 -0.29 -2.48
C VAL A 111 6.81 0.51 -1.50
N ASP A 112 7.07 0.34 -0.21
CA ASP A 112 6.37 1.02 0.88
C ASP A 112 6.58 2.54 0.79
N ASP A 113 7.80 2.99 0.48
CA ASP A 113 8.16 4.40 0.31
C ASP A 113 7.50 5.02 -0.92
N LEU A 114 7.52 4.35 -2.07
CA LEU A 114 6.86 4.83 -3.29
C LEU A 114 5.34 4.89 -3.11
N SER A 115 4.75 3.89 -2.45
CA SER A 115 3.31 3.85 -2.19
C SER A 115 2.87 4.97 -1.24
N LEU A 116 3.61 5.18 -0.15
CA LEU A 116 3.33 6.25 0.80
C LEU A 116 3.63 7.63 0.21
N GLY A 117 4.74 7.77 -0.52
CA GLY A 117 5.08 8.99 -1.25
C GLY A 117 3.99 9.35 -2.26
N GLY A 118 3.50 8.36 -3.01
CA GLY A 118 2.33 8.51 -3.87
C GLY A 118 1.08 8.91 -3.09
N PHE A 119 0.81 8.26 -1.95
CA PHE A 119 -0.35 8.58 -1.11
C PHE A 119 -0.37 10.04 -0.66
N PHE A 120 0.73 10.49 -0.03
CA PHE A 120 0.86 11.85 0.47
C PHE A 120 0.94 12.87 -0.66
N GLY A 121 1.63 12.54 -1.77
CA GLY A 121 1.68 13.37 -2.97
C GLY A 121 0.30 13.59 -3.58
N GLY A 122 -0.51 12.53 -3.69
CA GLY A 122 -1.89 12.61 -4.16
C GLY A 122 -2.80 13.42 -3.23
N ALA A 123 -2.61 13.28 -1.91
CA ALA A 123 -3.32 14.10 -0.92
C ALA A 123 -2.95 15.60 -1.06
N ALA A 124 -1.66 15.91 -1.14
CA ALA A 124 -1.15 17.26 -1.31
C ALA A 124 -1.65 17.90 -2.61
N PHE A 125 -1.63 17.15 -3.72
CA PHE A 125 -2.15 17.62 -4.99
C PHE A 125 -3.65 17.91 -4.94
N GLY A 126 -4.44 17.04 -4.28
CA GLY A 126 -5.86 17.28 -4.03
C GLY A 126 -6.10 18.55 -3.22
N ALA A 127 -5.29 18.79 -2.18
CA ALA A 127 -5.37 19.99 -1.37
C ALA A 127 -5.05 21.26 -2.17
N ILE A 128 -4.00 21.23 -3.01
CA ILE A 128 -3.62 22.34 -3.89
C ILE A 128 -4.73 22.67 -4.88
N GLN A 129 -5.47 21.67 -5.38
CA GLN A 129 -6.65 21.89 -6.24
C GLN A 129 -7.87 22.46 -5.51
N GLY A 130 -7.74 22.83 -4.23
CA GLY A 130 -8.81 23.45 -3.46
C GLY A 130 -9.86 22.46 -2.94
N GLN A 131 -9.58 21.15 -2.97
CA GLN A 131 -10.47 20.15 -2.38
C GLN A 131 -10.39 20.23 -0.86
N LYS A 132 -11.43 20.80 -0.24
CA LYS A 132 -11.50 20.96 1.23
C LYS A 132 -12.06 19.74 1.95
N SER A 133 -12.72 18.82 1.24
CA SER A 133 -13.33 17.66 1.87
C SER A 133 -12.29 16.55 2.05
N LEU A 134 -12.22 16.02 3.28
CA LEU A 134 -11.40 14.84 3.62
C LEU A 134 -11.69 13.68 2.66
N SER A 135 -12.94 13.55 2.23
CA SER A 135 -13.41 12.54 1.30
C SER A 135 -12.73 12.61 -0.07
N TYR A 136 -12.57 13.82 -0.62
CA TYR A 136 -11.88 14.05 -1.89
C TYR A 136 -10.37 13.92 -1.75
N LEU A 137 -9.78 14.42 -0.65
CA LEU A 137 -8.35 14.24 -0.37
C LEU A 137 -7.96 12.76 -0.30
N LEU A 138 -8.82 11.92 0.30
CA LEU A 138 -8.56 10.49 0.36
C LEU A 138 -8.73 9.80 -1.01
N ILE A 139 -9.59 10.30 -1.90
CA ILE A 139 -9.69 9.80 -3.28
C ILE A 139 -8.40 10.10 -4.04
N THR A 140 -7.91 11.34 -3.99
CA THR A 140 -6.67 11.72 -4.68
C THR A 140 -5.44 11.07 -4.04
N ALA A 141 -5.41 10.90 -2.72
CA ALA A 141 -4.39 10.13 -2.02
C ALA A 141 -4.38 8.67 -2.48
N SER A 142 -5.54 8.03 -2.60
CA SER A 142 -5.64 6.64 -3.04
C SER A 142 -5.15 6.47 -4.49
N LEU A 143 -5.45 7.42 -5.36
CA LEU A 143 -4.92 7.44 -6.74
C LEU A 143 -3.40 7.67 -6.77
N GLY A 144 -2.90 8.58 -5.93
CA GLY A 144 -1.47 8.79 -5.79
C GLY A 144 -0.75 7.53 -5.30
N ALA A 145 -1.26 6.87 -4.27
CA ALA A 145 -0.73 5.59 -3.80
C ALA A 145 -0.76 4.50 -4.88
N LEU A 146 -1.86 4.41 -5.65
CA LEU A 146 -1.93 3.49 -6.79
C LEU A 146 -0.83 3.78 -7.81
N SER A 147 -0.58 5.06 -8.13
CA SER A 147 0.50 5.43 -9.04
C SER A 147 1.88 5.01 -8.50
N GLY A 148 2.12 5.17 -7.20
CA GLY A 148 3.34 4.69 -6.54
C GLY A 148 3.51 3.18 -6.64
N LEU A 149 2.44 2.42 -6.41
CA LEU A 149 2.43 0.96 -6.58
C LEU A 149 2.71 0.54 -8.04
N MET A 150 2.11 1.23 -9.02
CA MET A 150 2.32 0.94 -10.45
C MET A 150 3.73 1.29 -10.91
N LEU A 151 4.31 2.38 -10.41
CA LEU A 151 5.69 2.77 -10.70
C LEU A 151 6.67 1.70 -10.20
N ASP A 152 6.45 1.16 -9.00
CA ASP A 152 7.28 0.07 -8.48
C ASP A 152 7.20 -1.19 -9.37
N PHE A 153 5.99 -1.61 -9.75
CA PHE A 153 5.82 -2.70 -10.72
C PHE A 153 6.58 -2.43 -12.03
N GLY A 154 6.49 -1.22 -12.57
CA GLY A 154 7.24 -0.82 -13.77
C GLY A 154 8.76 -0.91 -13.60
N ILE A 155 9.29 -0.47 -12.47
CA ILE A 155 10.73 -0.53 -12.16
C ILE A 155 11.21 -1.98 -12.04
N VAL A 156 10.44 -2.85 -11.36
CA VAL A 156 10.79 -4.26 -11.17
C VAL A 156 10.73 -5.04 -12.50
N PHE A 157 9.67 -4.85 -13.28
CA PHE A 157 9.56 -5.48 -14.60
C PHE A 157 10.66 -4.97 -15.56
N GLY A 158 10.93 -3.68 -15.57
CA GLY A 158 11.98 -3.08 -16.40
C GLY A 158 13.37 -3.65 -16.11
N LYS A 159 13.73 -3.80 -14.82
CA LYS A 159 15.01 -4.44 -14.43
C LYS A 159 15.09 -5.91 -14.89
N THR A 160 13.99 -6.64 -14.82
CA THR A 160 13.96 -8.06 -15.20
C THR A 160 14.15 -8.25 -16.71
N ILE A 161 13.63 -7.33 -17.52
CA ILE A 161 13.80 -7.34 -18.99
C ILE A 161 15.22 -6.89 -19.37
N SER A 162 15.75 -5.85 -18.72
CA SER A 162 17.11 -5.34 -18.98
C SER A 162 18.20 -6.36 -18.64
N ASN A 163 18.00 -7.24 -17.66
CA ASN A 163 18.97 -8.29 -17.30
C ASN A 163 18.88 -9.54 -18.20
N ARG A 164 17.97 -9.57 -19.17
CA ARG A 164 17.87 -10.64 -20.18
C ARG A 164 18.56 -10.29 -21.50
N HIS A 165 19.06 -9.06 -21.64
CA HIS A 165 19.86 -8.57 -22.76
C HIS A 165 21.30 -8.33 -22.32
#